data_AF-A0A7Y5S6J0-F1
#
_entry.id   AF-A0A7Y5S6J0-F1
#
_cell.length_a   1.000
_cell.length_b   1.000
_cell.length_c   1.000
_cell.angle_alpha   90.00
_cell.angle_beta   90.00
_cell.angle_gamma   90.00
#
_symmetry.space_group_name_H-M   'P 1'
#
loop_
_entity.id
_entity.type
_entity.pdbx_description
1 polymer ?
#
loop_
_entity_poly.entity_id
_entity_poly.type
_entity_poly.pdbx_seq_one_letter_code
_entity_poly.pdbx_strand_id
1 'polypeptide(L)'
;MTDPKNLESWLHEKAGPAYDALKADPARAVTADQVRYTLDELLAEAEASGQYPLPPEQREWVDAPAVGRELLPEDLQTAEAIAAFLADAETTADPAYIQHAREVAAQARAMHGLEG
;
A
#
# COMPACT_ATOMS: atom_id res chain seq x y z
N MET A 1 6.01 -12.65 2.20
CA MET A 1 7.11 -12.36 1.26
C MET A 1 7.12 -13.48 0.23
N THR A 2 6.69 -13.21 -1.01
CA THR A 2 6.56 -14.23 -2.06
C THR A 2 7.95 -14.74 -2.44
N ASP A 3 8.19 -16.05 -2.34
CA ASP A 3 9.45 -16.67 -2.76
C ASP A 3 9.75 -16.31 -4.23
N PRO A 4 10.95 -15.83 -4.58
CA PRO A 4 11.32 -15.49 -5.96
C PRO A 4 11.02 -16.61 -6.98
N LYS A 5 11.09 -17.88 -6.59
CA LYS A 5 10.74 -19.02 -7.44
C LYS A 5 9.25 -19.06 -7.77
N ASN A 6 8.39 -18.66 -6.83
CA ASN A 6 6.95 -18.59 -7.07
C ASN A 6 6.62 -17.49 -8.08
N LEU A 7 7.36 -16.38 -8.07
CA LEU A 7 7.20 -15.32 -9.07
C LEU A 7 7.62 -15.80 -10.46
N GLU A 8 8.76 -16.48 -10.57
CA GLU A 8 9.23 -17.03 -11.84
C GLU A 8 8.25 -18.05 -12.44
N SER A 9 7.77 -19.00 -11.63
CA SER A 9 6.73 -19.95 -12.06
C SER A 9 5.45 -19.25 -12.49
N TRP A 10 4.99 -18.27 -11.71
CA TRP A 10 3.78 -17.50 -12.06
C TRP A 10 3.94 -16.72 -13.37
N LEU A 11 5.10 -16.11 -13.61
CA LEU A 11 5.37 -15.38 -14.86
C LEU A 11 5.36 -16.31 -16.06
N HIS A 12 5.99 -17.48 -15.96
CA HIS A 12 5.96 -18.47 -17.02
C HIS A 12 4.55 -18.98 -17.30
N GLU A 13 3.74 -19.22 -16.27
CA GLU A 13 2.39 -19.75 -16.44
C GLU A 13 1.36 -18.71 -16.90
N LYS A 14 1.50 -17.44 -16.47
CA LYS A 14 0.50 -16.39 -16.72
C LYS A 14 0.94 -15.40 -17.79
N ALA A 15 2.14 -14.86 -17.67
CA ALA A 15 2.64 -13.82 -18.58
C ALA A 15 3.19 -14.42 -19.89
N GLY A 16 3.86 -15.56 -19.82
CA GLY A 16 4.43 -16.27 -20.98
C GLY A 16 3.44 -16.47 -22.13
N PRO A 17 2.27 -17.12 -21.89
CA PRO A 17 1.28 -17.33 -22.95
C PRO A 17 0.72 -16.02 -23.54
N ALA A 18 0.53 -15.00 -22.69
CA ALA A 18 0.06 -13.69 -23.16
C ALA A 18 1.11 -13.00 -24.04
N TYR A 19 2.40 -13.11 -23.70
CA TYR A 19 3.49 -12.58 -24.50
C TYR A 19 3.64 -13.32 -25.84
N ASP A 20 3.64 -14.65 -25.83
CA ASP A 20 3.78 -15.47 -27.03
C ASP A 20 2.64 -15.22 -28.02
N ALA A 21 1.40 -15.08 -27.53
CA ALA A 21 0.27 -14.72 -28.37
C ALA A 21 0.44 -13.31 -28.97
N LEU A 22 1.00 -12.34 -28.24
CA LEU A 22 1.25 -10.96 -28.73
C LEU A 22 2.34 -10.96 -29.80
N LYS A 23 3.34 -11.80 -29.61
CA LYS A 23 4.40 -12.01 -30.60
C LYS A 23 3.87 -12.68 -31.87
N ALA A 24 2.96 -13.64 -31.74
CA ALA A 24 2.35 -14.35 -32.86
C ALA A 24 1.36 -13.48 -33.64
N ASP A 25 0.62 -12.61 -32.95
CA ASP A 25 -0.33 -11.67 -33.53
C ASP A 25 -0.20 -10.29 -32.88
N PRO A 26 0.58 -9.37 -33.48
CA PRO A 26 0.72 -8.01 -32.96
C PRO A 26 -0.57 -7.19 -32.99
N ALA A 27 -1.57 -7.56 -33.80
CA ALA A 27 -2.82 -6.81 -33.91
C ALA A 27 -3.69 -6.93 -32.64
N ARG A 28 -3.40 -7.89 -31.75
CA ARG A 28 -4.07 -8.01 -30.45
C ARG A 28 -3.60 -7.00 -29.40
N ALA A 29 -2.62 -6.15 -29.72
CA ALA A 29 -2.22 -5.07 -28.84
C ALA A 29 -3.40 -4.09 -28.64
N VAL A 30 -3.67 -3.74 -27.39
CA VAL A 30 -4.66 -2.71 -27.03
C VAL A 30 -3.96 -1.41 -26.69
N THR A 31 -4.57 -0.28 -27.05
CA THR A 31 -4.04 1.03 -26.67
C THR A 31 -4.36 1.33 -25.21
N ALA A 32 -3.57 2.21 -24.58
CA ALA A 32 -3.85 2.67 -23.23
C ALA A 32 -5.24 3.31 -23.11
N ASP A 33 -5.70 4.01 -24.15
CA ASP A 33 -7.02 4.64 -24.17
C ASP A 33 -8.16 3.61 -24.25
N GLN A 34 -7.99 2.53 -25.02
CA GLN A 34 -8.94 1.42 -25.02
C GLN A 34 -9.03 0.77 -23.64
N VAL A 35 -7.89 0.55 -22.97
CA VAL A 35 -7.87 0.00 -21.61
C VAL A 35 -8.59 0.93 -20.63
N ARG A 36 -8.33 2.24 -20.67
CA ARG A 36 -9.02 3.22 -19.81
C ARG A 36 -10.52 3.19 -20.04
N TYR A 37 -10.95 3.23 -21.31
CA TYR A 37 -12.36 3.16 -21.67
C TYR A 37 -13.04 1.91 -21.10
N THR A 38 -12.43 0.73 -21.27
CA THR A 38 -12.99 -0.52 -20.73
C THR A 38 -13.02 -0.53 -19.20
N LEU A 39 -11.99 0.02 -18.53
CA LEU A 39 -11.99 0.13 -17.07
C LEU A 39 -13.06 1.10 -16.57
N ASP A 40 -13.30 2.22 -17.27
CA ASP A 40 -14.34 3.18 -16.94
C ASP A 40 -15.74 2.54 -17.09
N GLU A 41 -15.98 1.76 -18.15
CA GLU A 41 -17.24 1.02 -18.31
C GLU A 41 -17.43 -0.03 -17.21
N LEU A 42 -16.40 -0.80 -16.88
CA LEU A 42 -16.47 -1.78 -15.79
C LEU A 42 -16.71 -1.12 -14.43
N LEU A 43 -16.12 0.06 -14.19
CA LEU A 43 -16.37 0.83 -12.98
C LEU A 43 -17.82 1.33 -12.93
N ALA A 44 -18.33 1.88 -14.03
CA ALA A 44 -19.72 2.34 -14.11
C ALA A 44 -20.72 1.18 -13.90
N GLU A 45 -20.43 -0.02 -14.42
CA GLU A 45 -21.25 -1.20 -14.17
C GLU A 45 -21.24 -1.61 -12.69
N ALA A 46 -20.07 -1.59 -12.05
CA ALA A 46 -19.94 -1.88 -10.62
C ALA A 46 -20.66 -0.84 -9.73
N GLU A 47 -20.66 0.43 -10.13
CA GLU A 47 -21.44 1.48 -9.47
C GLU A 47 -22.94 1.27 -9.65
N ALA A 48 -23.39 0.94 -10.86
CA ALA A 48 -24.79 0.66 -11.15
C ALA A 48 -25.31 -0.58 -10.43
N SER A 49 -24.47 -1.60 -10.22
CA SER A 49 -24.81 -2.80 -9.46
C SER A 49 -24.72 -2.62 -7.94
N GLY A 50 -24.19 -1.48 -7.47
CA GLY A 50 -23.94 -1.21 -6.05
C GLY A 50 -22.79 -2.04 -5.46
N GLN A 51 -21.95 -2.68 -6.28
CA GLN A 51 -20.72 -3.33 -5.83
C GLN A 51 -19.60 -2.32 -5.52
N TYR A 52 -19.68 -1.12 -6.10
CA TYR A 52 -18.78 -0.02 -5.81
C TYR A 52 -19.57 1.25 -5.40
N PRO A 53 -19.11 2.03 -4.39
CA PRO A 53 -17.92 1.80 -3.57
C PRO A 53 -18.03 0.53 -2.71
N LEU A 54 -16.89 -0.11 -2.46
CA LEU A 54 -16.81 -1.23 -1.51
C LEU A 54 -17.35 -0.79 -0.12
N PRO A 55 -17.95 -1.69 0.66
CA PRO A 55 -18.42 -1.35 1.99
C PRO A 55 -17.24 -1.00 2.92
N PRO A 56 -17.44 -0.15 3.96
CA PRO A 56 -16.36 0.35 4.81
C PRO A 56 -15.48 -0.75 5.41
N GLU A 57 -16.07 -1.89 5.77
CA GLU A 57 -15.34 -3.02 6.35
C GLU A 57 -14.34 -3.65 5.35
N GLN A 58 -14.63 -3.59 4.05
CA GLN A 58 -13.73 -4.06 2.99
C GLN A 58 -12.76 -2.99 2.50
N ARG A 59 -13.06 -1.72 2.81
CA ARG A 59 -12.20 -0.60 2.46
C ARG A 59 -11.19 -0.25 3.54
N GLU A 60 -11.21 -0.88 4.72
CA GLU A 60 -10.28 -0.57 5.81
C GLU A 60 -8.82 -0.47 5.34
N TRP A 61 -8.34 -1.41 4.52
CA TRP A 61 -6.97 -1.43 3.99
C TRP A 61 -6.72 -0.45 2.84
N VAL A 62 -7.78 -0.05 2.13
CA VAL A 62 -7.74 0.92 1.02
C VAL A 62 -7.77 2.35 1.54
N ASP A 63 -8.58 2.58 2.57
CA ASP A 63 -8.75 3.86 3.26
C ASP A 63 -7.74 4.02 4.41
N ALA A 64 -7.02 2.94 4.77
CA ALA A 64 -5.88 3.02 5.67
C ALA A 64 -4.87 4.01 5.08
N PRO A 65 -4.36 4.95 5.89
CA PRO A 65 -3.30 5.84 5.44
C PRO A 65 -2.13 4.98 4.92
N ALA A 66 -1.39 5.48 3.92
CA ALA A 66 -0.25 4.80 3.29
C ALA A 66 0.97 4.76 4.24
N VAL A 67 0.75 4.06 5.34
CA VAL A 67 1.56 3.93 6.53
C VAL A 67 2.49 2.74 6.26
N GLY A 68 3.45 2.97 5.36
CA GLY A 68 4.38 1.93 4.90
C GLY A 68 5.59 1.73 5.80
N ARG A 69 5.68 2.44 6.94
CA ARG A 69 6.89 2.55 7.77
C ARG A 69 6.66 2.94 9.25
N GLU A 70 5.47 2.82 9.85
CA GLU A 70 5.44 3.16 11.29
C GLU A 70 6.23 2.11 12.06
N LEU A 71 7.26 2.60 12.74
CA LEU A 71 7.73 1.93 13.93
C LEU A 71 6.54 1.86 14.89
N LEU A 72 6.17 0.67 15.32
CA LEU A 72 5.11 0.52 16.30
C LEU A 72 5.65 0.91 17.68
N PRO A 73 4.78 1.28 18.64
CA PRO A 73 5.22 1.58 20.00
C PRO A 73 6.07 0.48 20.65
N GLU A 74 5.80 -0.79 20.32
CA GLU A 74 6.58 -1.96 20.74
C GLU A 74 8.01 -2.01 20.17
N ASP A 75 8.27 -1.38 19.02
CA ASP A 75 9.59 -1.29 18.39
C ASP A 75 10.45 -0.18 19.02
N LEU A 76 9.81 0.80 19.68
CA LEU A 76 10.44 1.99 20.26
C LEU A 76 10.77 1.80 21.75
N GLN A 77 11.61 0.82 22.05
CA GLN A 77 11.90 0.38 23.44
C GLN A 77 12.81 1.31 24.25
N THR A 78 13.43 2.30 23.60
CA THR A 78 14.41 3.20 24.25
C THR A 78 14.11 4.66 23.95
N ALA A 79 14.50 5.55 24.86
CA ALA A 79 14.36 6.99 24.67
C ALA A 79 15.13 7.49 23.44
N GLU A 80 16.27 6.86 23.10
CA GLU A 80 17.07 7.18 21.91
C GLU A 80 16.35 6.80 20.62
N ALA A 81 15.74 5.61 20.55
CA ALA A 81 14.95 5.19 19.40
C ALA A 81 13.74 6.11 19.18
N ILE A 82 13.07 6.50 20.27
CA ILE A 82 11.95 7.46 20.23
C ILE A 82 12.42 8.83 19.71
N ALA A 83 13.58 9.32 20.16
CA ALA A 83 14.12 10.61 19.70
C ALA A 83 14.53 10.57 18.23
N ALA A 84 15.17 9.49 17.78
CA ALA A 84 15.56 9.31 16.38
C ALA A 84 14.32 9.24 15.45
N PHE A 85 13.27 8.53 15.86
CA PHE A 85 12.02 8.46 15.13
C PHE A 85 11.33 9.83 14.99
N LEU A 86 11.26 10.61 16.08
CA LEU A 86 10.70 11.97 16.04
C LEU A 86 11.54 12.90 15.15
N ALA A 87 12.87 12.79 15.20
CA ALA A 87 13.75 13.59 14.37
C ALA A 87 13.60 13.26 12.87
N ASP A 88 13.48 11.97 12.52
CA ASP A 88 13.21 11.54 11.14
C ASP A 88 11.86 12.09 10.66
N ALA A 89 10.82 12.01 11.49
CA ALA A 89 9.51 12.56 11.20
C ALA A 89 9.53 14.08 10.97
N GLU A 90 10.33 14.83 11.72
CA GLU A 90 10.50 16.26 11.51
C GLU A 90 11.18 16.58 10.16
N THR A 91 12.03 15.70 9.63
CA THR A 91 12.69 15.91 8.33
C THR A 91 11.74 15.81 7.13
N THR A 92 10.60 15.14 7.29
CA THR A 92 9.62 15.00 6.20
C THR A 92 8.86 16.30 5.93
N ALA A 93 8.85 17.22 6.90
CA ALA A 93 8.04 18.44 6.90
C ALA A 93 6.53 18.20 6.65
N ASP A 94 6.04 16.97 6.86
CA ASP A 94 4.63 16.60 6.75
C ASP A 94 3.95 16.74 8.13
N PRO A 95 3.03 17.71 8.31
CA PRO A 95 2.38 17.94 9.59
C PRO A 95 1.56 16.74 10.10
N ALA A 96 0.94 15.97 9.20
CA ALA A 96 0.14 14.80 9.58
C ALA A 96 1.05 13.67 10.08
N TYR A 97 2.17 13.46 9.41
CA TYR A 97 3.17 12.48 9.83
C TYR A 97 3.84 12.85 11.16
N ILE A 98 4.21 14.12 11.34
CA ILE A 98 4.82 14.61 12.59
C ILE A 98 3.86 14.43 13.78
N GLN A 99 2.57 14.70 13.58
CA GLN A 99 1.56 14.52 14.62
C GLN A 99 1.40 13.03 14.97
N HIS A 100 1.33 12.17 13.97
CA HIS A 100 1.24 10.73 14.17
C HIS A 100 2.47 10.17 14.92
N ALA A 101 3.68 10.58 14.53
CA ALA A 101 4.92 10.16 15.17
C ALA A 101 4.97 10.54 16.67
N ARG A 102 4.39 11.70 17.04
CA ARG A 102 4.26 12.13 18.44
C ARG A 102 3.31 11.26 19.25
N GLU A 103 2.20 10.85 18.66
CA GLU A 103 1.22 9.95 19.30
C GLU A 103 1.84 8.57 19.56
N VAL A 104 2.53 8.02 18.55
CA VAL A 104 3.26 6.75 18.66
C VAL A 104 4.37 6.82 19.70
N ALA A 105 5.15 7.91 19.72
CA ALA A 105 6.19 8.14 20.72
C ALA A 105 5.63 8.23 22.15
N ALA A 106 4.49 8.91 22.35
CA ALA A 106 3.84 9.01 23.64
C ALA A 106 3.36 7.64 24.14
N GLN A 107 2.76 6.83 23.26
CA GLN A 107 2.34 5.47 23.56
C GLN A 107 3.54 4.57 23.91
N ALA A 108 4.66 4.68 23.19
CA ALA A 108 5.88 3.94 23.48
C ALA A 108 6.46 4.30 24.85
N ARG A 109 6.49 5.59 25.21
CA ARG A 109 6.98 6.03 26.53
C ARG A 109 6.14 5.47 27.67
N ALA A 110 4.81 5.53 27.54
CA ALA A 110 3.89 4.96 28.51
C ALA A 110 4.04 3.43 28.61
N MET A 111 4.21 2.75 27.47
CA MET A 111 4.37 1.29 27.41
C MET A 111 5.66 0.81 28.09
N HIS A 112 6.77 1.50 27.87
CA HIS A 112 8.10 1.09 28.36
C HIS A 112 8.53 1.78 29.65
N GLY A 113 7.66 2.59 30.27
CA GLY A 113 7.95 3.30 31.52
C GLY A 113 9.05 4.36 31.40
N LEU A 114 9.14 4.99 30.23
CA LEU A 114 10.16 6.01 29.89
C LEU A 114 9.66 7.44 30.13
N GLU A 115 8.70 7.61 31.05
CA GLU A 115 8.21 8.92 31.49
C GLU A 115 9.25 9.56 32.41
N GLY A 116 10.16 10.36 31.84
CA GLY A 116 11.21 11.11 32.53
C GLY A 116 11.25 12.56 32.10
#